data_AF-A0A1S3QKA3-F1
#
_entry.id   AF-A0A1S3QKA3-F1
#
_cell.length_a   1.000
_cell.length_b   1.000
_cell.length_c   1.000
_cell.angle_alpha   90.00
_cell.angle_beta   90.00
_cell.angle_gamma   90.00
#
_symmetry.space_group_name_H-M   'P 1'
#
loop_
_entity.id
_entity.type
_entity.pdbx_description
1 polymer ?
#
loop_
_entity_poly.entity_id
_entity_poly.type
_entity_poly.pdbx_seq_one_letter_code
_entity_poly.pdbx_strand_id
1 'polypeptide(L)'
;VVTEDLSMFGNSWVEEEPHQVRCPMVPSMFPSPCASCDPHILLKVEEVCAMLLEEPFAGCHEFVSPLSYMASCSNDLCLSGPNGDVVCQVFTEYARACAHADHPLKDWRTHIPQCAMPCPPGLQYKECITCCPVSCNVDRMCIDNKLQCLDGCYCPDDLIYEEGSCVKASDCPCEYHGMVYPSGQTVQEECNNCTCVGGVWNCTEYSCPGECSVTGDMYFHSFDDRMFTFPASCQYVLAKSRNSGKFTVTIQNAPCGPNLDGACIQSVSLVIDEDPRTEITLTHLGEVFMAGQYRISLPYSD
;
A
#
# COMPACT_ATOMS: atom_id res chain seq x y z
N VAL A 1 26.60 -6.68 37.70
CA VAL A 1 27.14 -7.81 38.49
C VAL A 1 26.99 -9.06 37.64
N VAL A 2 28.04 -9.85 37.45
CA VAL A 2 27.93 -11.15 36.78
C VAL A 2 27.56 -12.19 37.86
N THR A 3 26.54 -13.01 37.59
CA THR A 3 26.05 -14.03 38.54
C THR A 3 25.75 -15.32 37.79
N GLU A 4 26.01 -16.46 38.43
CA GLU A 4 25.61 -17.78 37.93
C GLU A 4 24.18 -18.17 38.39
N ASP A 5 23.60 -17.40 39.32
CA ASP A 5 22.23 -17.61 39.80
C ASP A 5 21.22 -16.93 38.86
N LEU A 6 20.45 -17.75 38.14
CA LEU A 6 19.42 -17.30 37.20
C LEU A 6 18.36 -16.40 37.86
N SER A 7 17.99 -16.69 39.11
CA SER A 7 17.00 -15.88 39.84
C SER A 7 17.56 -14.49 40.17
N MET A 8 18.84 -14.41 40.53
CA MET A 8 19.53 -13.14 40.78
C MET A 8 19.67 -12.33 39.48
N PHE A 9 19.97 -12.99 38.36
CA PHE A 9 19.97 -12.35 37.05
C PHE A 9 18.58 -11.79 36.71
N GLY A 10 17.53 -12.61 36.73
CA GLY A 10 16.17 -12.19 36.39
C GLY A 10 15.63 -11.08 37.28
N ASN A 11 15.81 -11.20 38.61
CA ASN A 11 15.41 -10.18 39.57
C ASN A 11 16.12 -8.83 39.39
N SER A 12 17.32 -8.81 38.77
CA SER A 12 18.03 -7.56 38.49
C SER A 12 17.45 -6.74 37.33
N TRP A 13 16.54 -7.33 36.55
CA TRP A 13 15.82 -6.69 35.43
C TRP A 13 14.38 -6.30 35.80
N VAL A 14 14.01 -6.33 37.08
CA VAL A 14 12.67 -5.91 37.50
C VAL A 14 12.45 -4.43 37.20
N GLU A 15 11.37 -4.11 36.50
CA GLU A 15 10.95 -2.75 36.21
C GLU A 15 9.85 -2.32 37.20
N GLU A 16 9.93 -1.08 37.69
CA GLU A 16 8.98 -0.53 38.65
C GLU A 16 8.10 0.51 37.97
N GLU A 17 6.80 0.24 37.88
CA GLU A 17 5.83 1.24 37.44
C GLU A 17 5.25 2.02 38.64
N PRO A 18 5.14 3.36 38.58
CA PRO A 18 4.76 4.19 39.74
C PRO A 18 3.38 3.90 40.36
N HIS A 19 2.49 3.24 39.62
CA HIS A 19 1.10 2.98 40.03
C HIS A 19 0.77 1.48 40.14
N GLN A 20 1.75 0.59 39.97
CA GLN A 20 1.56 -0.85 40.12
C GLN A 20 2.19 -1.38 41.40
N VAL A 21 1.63 -2.47 41.90
CA VAL A 21 2.21 -3.20 43.03
C VAL A 21 3.54 -3.79 42.58
N ARG A 22 4.58 -3.58 43.39
CA ARG A 22 5.93 -4.09 43.12
C ARG A 22 5.90 -5.61 43.00
N CYS A 23 6.48 -6.14 41.92
CA CYS A 23 6.58 -7.59 41.72
C CYS A 23 7.44 -8.24 42.82
N PRO A 24 7.02 -9.37 43.41
CA PRO A 24 7.84 -10.08 44.38
C PRO A 24 9.08 -10.69 43.71
N MET A 25 10.21 -10.70 44.42
CA MET A 25 11.45 -11.30 43.92
C MET A 25 11.34 -12.83 43.88
N VAL A 26 11.89 -13.44 42.83
CA VAL A 26 11.94 -14.90 42.68
C VAL A 26 13.03 -15.49 43.60
N PRO A 27 12.74 -16.55 44.40
CA PRO A 27 13.74 -17.20 45.26
C PRO A 27 14.86 -17.91 44.48
N SER A 28 16.02 -18.07 45.12
CA SER A 28 17.15 -18.82 44.55
C SER A 28 16.89 -20.33 44.53
N MET A 29 17.63 -21.04 43.66
CA MET A 29 17.61 -22.50 43.46
C MET A 29 16.39 -23.11 42.75
N PHE A 30 15.47 -22.31 42.19
CA PHE A 30 14.25 -22.73 41.47
C PHE A 30 14.24 -24.23 41.11
N PRO A 31 13.64 -25.09 41.96
CA PRO A 31 13.71 -26.54 41.76
C PRO A 31 13.04 -26.90 40.44
N SER A 32 13.59 -27.86 39.72
CA SER A 32 12.97 -28.31 38.46
C SER A 32 11.51 -28.70 38.74
N PRO A 33 10.56 -28.21 37.94
CA PRO A 33 9.15 -28.60 38.06
C PRO A 33 8.93 -30.11 38.05
N CYS A 34 9.80 -30.83 37.35
CA CYS A 34 9.76 -32.29 37.25
C CYS A 34 10.22 -33.02 38.52
N ALA A 35 10.90 -32.35 39.46
CA ALA A 35 11.47 -33.00 40.65
C ALA A 35 10.41 -33.61 41.57
N SER A 36 9.18 -33.09 41.53
CA SER A 36 8.03 -33.55 42.34
C SER A 36 7.02 -34.39 41.55
N CYS A 37 7.27 -34.66 40.26
CA CYS A 37 6.35 -35.42 39.42
C CYS A 37 6.46 -36.93 39.67
N ASP A 38 5.35 -37.64 39.49
CA ASP A 38 5.32 -39.09 39.54
C ASP A 38 6.19 -39.71 38.41
N PRO A 39 6.94 -40.81 38.65
CA PRO A 39 7.78 -41.44 37.64
C PRO A 39 7.05 -41.81 36.34
N HIS A 40 5.77 -42.18 36.41
CA HIS A 40 4.99 -42.51 35.22
C HIS A 40 4.68 -41.27 34.36
N ILE A 41 4.47 -40.11 35.01
CA ILE A 41 4.32 -38.82 34.32
C ILE A 41 5.65 -38.44 33.66
N LEU A 42 6.77 -38.60 34.36
CA LEU A 42 8.10 -38.29 33.82
C LEU A 42 8.44 -39.08 32.55
N LEU A 43 8.14 -40.38 32.52
CA LEU A 43 8.33 -41.20 31.32
C LEU A 43 7.52 -40.67 30.13
N LYS A 44 6.27 -40.25 30.37
CA LYS A 44 5.42 -39.69 29.33
C LYS A 44 5.91 -38.31 28.86
N VAL A 45 6.40 -37.48 29.78
CA VAL A 45 7.03 -36.20 29.45
C VAL A 45 8.26 -36.42 28.57
N GLU A 46 9.13 -37.36 28.94
CA GLU A 46 10.31 -37.71 28.16
C GLU A 46 9.95 -38.19 26.76
N GLU A 47 8.98 -39.11 26.65
CA GLU A 47 8.49 -39.63 25.36
C GLU A 47 7.95 -38.52 24.45
N VAL A 48 7.15 -37.60 25.01
CA VAL A 48 6.58 -36.48 24.24
C VAL A 48 7.68 -35.48 23.82
N CYS A 49 8.57 -35.10 24.72
CA CYS A 49 9.62 -34.13 24.39
C CYS A 49 10.69 -34.71 23.46
N ALA A 50 10.91 -36.04 23.50
CA ALA A 50 11.79 -36.73 22.57
C ALA A 50 11.29 -36.70 21.12
N MET A 51 10.02 -36.40 20.84
CA MET A 51 9.54 -36.20 19.46
C MET A 51 10.31 -35.10 18.71
N LEU A 52 10.90 -34.12 19.42
CA LEU A 52 11.77 -33.10 18.81
C LEU A 52 13.04 -33.70 18.17
N LEU A 53 13.43 -34.93 18.53
CA LEU A 53 14.56 -35.65 17.96
C LEU A 53 14.20 -36.45 16.69
N GLU A 54 12.91 -36.54 16.37
CA GLU A 54 12.41 -37.37 15.27
C GLU A 54 11.91 -36.49 14.09
N GLU A 55 11.56 -37.13 12.98
CA GLU A 55 10.83 -36.45 11.89
C GLU A 55 9.45 -35.96 12.39
N PRO A 56 9.00 -34.75 12.02
CA PRO A 56 9.52 -33.87 10.97
C PRO A 56 10.59 -32.84 11.42
N PHE A 57 11.05 -32.89 12.67
CA PHE A 57 11.94 -31.88 13.26
C PHE A 57 13.43 -32.09 12.92
N ALA A 58 13.80 -33.32 12.57
CA ALA A 58 15.17 -33.73 12.27
C ALA A 58 15.88 -32.86 11.23
N GLY A 59 15.16 -32.36 10.22
CA GLY A 59 15.72 -31.51 9.17
C GLY A 59 16.30 -30.17 9.65
N CYS A 60 16.02 -29.74 10.88
CA CYS A 60 16.49 -28.49 11.47
C CYS A 60 17.66 -28.67 12.46
N HIS A 61 17.99 -29.90 12.86
CA HIS A 61 18.95 -30.15 13.95
C HIS A 61 20.36 -29.61 13.71
N GLU A 62 20.77 -29.47 12.44
CA GLU A 62 22.06 -28.87 12.06
C GLU A 62 22.13 -27.37 12.39
N PHE A 63 20.98 -26.69 12.40
CA PHE A 63 20.88 -25.24 12.51
C PHE A 63 20.41 -24.79 13.89
N VAL A 64 19.52 -25.57 14.53
CA VAL A 64 18.98 -25.28 15.86
C VAL A 64 18.99 -26.54 16.71
N SER A 65 19.70 -26.48 17.84
CA SER A 65 19.76 -27.61 18.79
C SER A 65 18.39 -27.86 19.44
N PRO A 66 17.84 -29.08 19.39
CA PRO A 66 16.56 -29.40 20.01
C PRO A 66 16.64 -29.47 21.55
N LEU A 67 17.84 -29.61 22.12
CA LEU A 67 18.02 -29.92 23.55
C LEU A 67 17.47 -28.85 24.50
N SER A 68 17.62 -27.56 24.16
CA SER A 68 17.06 -26.46 24.96
C SER A 68 15.53 -26.46 24.93
N TYR A 69 14.94 -26.81 23.79
CA TYR A 69 13.49 -26.90 23.61
C TYR A 69 12.92 -28.14 24.29
N MET A 70 13.65 -29.27 24.28
CA MET A 70 13.31 -30.46 25.07
C MET A 70 13.33 -30.18 26.58
N ALA A 71 14.30 -29.39 27.06
CA ALA A 71 14.36 -28.98 28.46
C ALA A 71 13.18 -28.07 28.84
N SER A 72 12.84 -27.08 27.98
CA SER A 72 11.64 -26.25 28.16
C SER A 72 10.37 -27.10 28.18
N CYS A 73 10.22 -27.97 27.18
CA CYS A 73 9.12 -28.93 27.08
C CYS A 73 8.91 -29.72 28.37
N SER A 74 10.00 -30.26 28.92
CA SER A 74 9.93 -31.05 30.15
C SER A 74 9.41 -30.20 31.32
N ASN A 75 9.96 -29.00 31.50
CA ASN A 75 9.53 -28.09 32.56
C ASN A 75 8.04 -27.70 32.40
N ASP A 76 7.60 -27.37 31.19
CA ASP A 76 6.23 -26.94 30.91
C ASP A 76 5.24 -28.08 31.17
N LEU A 77 5.50 -29.28 30.63
CA LEU A 77 4.63 -30.44 30.83
C LEU A 77 4.61 -30.95 32.26
N CYS A 78 5.68 -30.78 33.03
CA CYS A 78 5.70 -31.11 34.45
C CYS A 78 4.86 -30.11 35.29
N LEU A 79 4.73 -28.86 34.86
CA LEU A 79 3.88 -27.86 35.52
C LEU A 79 2.40 -28.00 35.16
N SER A 80 2.09 -28.17 33.88
CA SER A 80 0.71 -28.17 33.37
C SER A 80 0.10 -29.55 33.22
N GLY A 81 0.91 -30.61 33.30
CA GLY A 81 0.57 -31.94 32.80
C GLY A 81 0.68 -32.04 31.26
N PRO A 82 0.60 -33.27 30.70
CA PRO A 82 0.68 -33.52 29.26
C PRO A 82 -0.62 -33.12 28.55
N ASN A 83 -0.91 -31.82 28.51
CA ASN A 83 -1.98 -31.24 27.70
C ASN A 83 -1.50 -31.00 26.26
N GLY A 84 -2.37 -31.25 25.28
CA GLY A 84 -2.05 -31.06 23.85
C GLY A 84 -1.60 -29.63 23.54
N ASP A 85 -2.25 -28.62 24.14
CA ASP A 85 -1.94 -27.21 23.85
C ASP A 85 -0.49 -26.83 24.19
N VAL A 86 0.02 -27.30 25.32
CA VAL A 86 1.38 -26.99 25.79
C VAL A 86 2.42 -27.71 24.94
N VAL A 87 2.16 -28.96 24.56
CA VAL A 87 3.00 -29.70 23.59
C VAL A 87 3.09 -28.94 22.26
N CYS A 88 1.95 -28.46 21.76
CA CYS A 88 1.90 -27.74 20.50
C CYS A 88 2.62 -26.39 20.58
N GLN A 89 2.60 -25.69 21.72
CA GLN A 89 3.37 -24.46 21.93
C GLN A 89 4.87 -24.71 21.81
N VAL A 90 5.40 -25.71 22.51
CA VAL A 90 6.82 -26.09 22.45
C VAL A 90 7.25 -26.37 21.00
N PHE A 91 6.49 -27.21 20.29
CA PHE A 91 6.81 -27.58 18.92
C PHE A 91 6.73 -26.39 17.96
N THR A 92 5.78 -25.48 18.20
CA THR A 92 5.67 -24.23 17.44
C THR A 92 6.89 -23.33 17.66
N GLU A 93 7.37 -23.20 18.89
CA GLU A 93 8.56 -22.40 19.19
C GLU A 93 9.83 -22.98 18.55
N TYR A 94 9.97 -24.31 18.54
CA TYR A 94 11.08 -24.95 17.83
C TYR A 94 10.98 -24.72 16.31
N ALA A 95 9.79 -24.92 15.72
CA ALA A 95 9.56 -24.65 14.30
C ALA A 95 9.83 -23.19 13.91
N ARG A 96 9.46 -22.22 14.76
CA ARG A 96 9.80 -20.79 14.58
C ARG A 96 11.30 -20.54 14.62
N ALA A 97 12.01 -21.17 15.56
CA ALA A 97 13.46 -21.04 15.64
C ALA A 97 14.14 -21.57 14.37
N CYS A 98 13.65 -22.68 13.83
CA CYS A 98 14.08 -23.22 12.54
C CYS A 98 13.82 -22.24 11.38
N ALA A 99 12.63 -21.64 11.33
CA ALA A 99 12.30 -20.62 10.35
C ALA A 99 13.20 -19.37 10.44
N HIS A 100 13.52 -18.93 11.66
CA HIS A 100 14.45 -17.80 11.91
C HIS A 100 15.91 -18.13 11.57
N ALA A 101 16.25 -19.41 11.49
CA ALA A 101 17.54 -19.89 11.00
C ALA A 101 17.54 -20.13 9.47
N ASP A 102 16.54 -19.63 8.74
CA ASP A 102 16.33 -19.83 7.28
C ASP A 102 16.03 -21.28 6.86
N HIS A 103 15.64 -22.13 7.80
CA HIS A 103 15.30 -23.55 7.57
C HIS A 103 13.89 -23.89 8.10
N PRO A 104 12.82 -23.29 7.56
CA PRO A 104 11.46 -23.54 8.03
C PRO A 104 11.03 -25.00 7.81
N LEU A 105 10.44 -25.60 8.85
CA LEU A 105 9.87 -26.94 8.78
C LEU A 105 8.56 -26.92 7.99
N LYS A 106 8.43 -27.78 6.99
CA LYS A 106 7.22 -27.86 6.16
C LYS A 106 6.23 -28.85 6.74
N ASP A 107 4.97 -28.43 6.83
CA ASP A 107 3.80 -29.26 7.12
C ASP A 107 3.91 -30.15 8.38
N TRP A 108 4.74 -29.76 9.36
CA TRP A 108 5.01 -30.60 10.53
C TRP A 108 3.74 -30.90 11.35
N ARG A 109 2.76 -29.98 11.34
CA ARG A 109 1.44 -30.16 11.98
C ARG A 109 0.60 -31.26 11.35
N THR A 110 0.86 -31.63 10.09
CA THR A 110 0.16 -32.75 9.45
C THR A 110 0.56 -34.10 10.05
N HIS A 111 1.79 -34.19 10.57
CA HIS A 111 2.30 -35.36 11.30
C HIS A 111 1.82 -35.40 12.75
N ILE A 112 1.33 -34.27 13.27
CA ILE A 112 0.89 -34.09 14.66
C ILE A 112 -0.51 -33.43 14.67
N PRO A 113 -1.59 -34.17 14.28
CA PRO A 113 -2.90 -33.58 14.01
C PRO A 113 -3.55 -32.85 15.20
N GLN A 114 -3.18 -33.19 16.43
CA GLN A 114 -3.62 -32.47 17.63
C GLN A 114 -3.12 -31.03 17.70
N CYS A 115 -2.07 -30.70 16.93
CA CYS A 115 -1.51 -29.36 16.79
C CYS A 115 -1.97 -28.64 15.52
N ALA A 116 -3.00 -29.16 14.85
CA ALA A 116 -3.59 -28.50 13.68
C ALA A 116 -4.23 -27.17 14.07
N MET A 117 -3.93 -26.13 13.30
CA MET A 117 -4.47 -24.79 13.51
C MET A 117 -5.59 -24.51 12.51
N PRO A 118 -6.84 -24.26 12.97
CA PRO A 118 -7.93 -23.90 12.08
C PRO A 118 -7.76 -22.47 11.57
N CYS A 119 -8.03 -22.26 10.27
CA CYS A 119 -8.05 -20.95 9.65
C CYS A 119 -9.46 -20.53 9.23
N PRO A 120 -9.74 -19.21 9.14
CA PRO A 120 -10.96 -18.71 8.53
C PRO A 120 -11.18 -19.27 7.11
N PRO A 121 -12.43 -19.35 6.63
CA PRO A 121 -12.72 -19.84 5.28
C PRO A 121 -11.95 -19.07 4.21
N GLY A 122 -11.35 -19.79 3.25
CA GLY A 122 -10.55 -19.21 2.17
C GLY A 122 -9.08 -18.98 2.51
N LEU A 123 -8.68 -19.15 3.77
CA LEU A 123 -7.29 -19.12 4.21
C LEU A 123 -6.80 -20.53 4.53
N GLN A 124 -5.49 -20.71 4.41
CA GLN A 124 -4.78 -21.93 4.81
C GLN A 124 -3.67 -21.58 5.80
N TYR A 125 -3.43 -22.49 6.75
CA TYR A 125 -2.31 -22.35 7.66
C TYR A 125 -1.00 -22.58 6.89
N LYS A 126 -0.01 -21.72 7.12
CA LYS A 126 1.33 -21.81 6.55
C LYS A 126 2.35 -21.68 7.67
N GLU A 127 3.35 -22.54 7.67
CA GLU A 127 4.44 -22.54 8.66
C GLU A 127 5.41 -21.35 8.47
N CYS A 128 5.42 -20.75 7.28
CA CYS A 128 6.34 -19.67 6.93
C CYS A 128 5.70 -18.75 5.88
N ILE A 129 5.16 -17.64 6.35
CA ILE A 129 4.63 -16.52 5.55
C ILE A 129 5.66 -15.39 5.65
N THR A 130 6.15 -14.91 4.51
CA THR A 130 7.02 -13.73 4.47
C THR A 130 6.42 -12.58 5.29
N CYS A 131 7.23 -11.89 6.08
CA CYS A 131 6.78 -10.68 6.79
C CYS A 131 6.37 -9.54 5.84
N CYS A 132 6.73 -9.66 4.56
CA CYS A 132 6.35 -8.81 3.46
C CYS A 132 5.54 -9.63 2.44
N PRO A 133 4.29 -10.01 2.73
CA PRO A 133 3.45 -10.70 1.78
C PRO A 133 3.11 -9.77 0.62
N VAL A 134 3.01 -10.33 -0.58
CA VAL A 134 2.51 -9.59 -1.75
C VAL A 134 1.08 -9.10 -1.43
N SER A 135 0.80 -7.84 -1.77
CA SER A 135 -0.53 -7.21 -1.72
C SER A 135 -0.84 -6.53 -3.06
N CYS A 136 -2.12 -6.27 -3.35
CA CYS A 136 -2.47 -5.55 -4.58
C CYS A 136 -1.97 -4.10 -4.57
N ASN A 137 -1.78 -3.52 -3.38
CA ASN A 137 -1.16 -2.21 -3.22
C ASN A 137 0.37 -2.34 -3.08
N VAL A 138 1.10 -1.82 -4.06
CA VAL A 138 2.57 -1.89 -4.17
C VAL A 138 3.29 -0.93 -3.22
N ASP A 139 2.60 0.10 -2.73
CA ASP A 139 3.18 1.15 -1.87
C ASP A 139 3.23 0.78 -0.39
N ARG A 140 2.79 -0.43 -0.02
CA ARG A 140 3.01 -0.95 1.32
C ARG A 140 4.49 -1.26 1.51
N MET A 141 5.23 -0.24 1.94
CA MET A 141 6.62 -0.33 2.33
C MET A 141 6.79 -1.44 3.36
N CYS A 142 7.46 -2.50 2.96
CA CYS A 142 7.90 -3.52 3.90
C CYS A 142 9.05 -2.93 4.71
N ILE A 143 8.87 -2.91 6.02
CA ILE A 143 9.96 -2.57 6.94
C ILE A 143 11.02 -3.65 6.75
N ASP A 144 12.26 -3.22 6.48
CA ASP A 144 13.41 -4.09 6.30
C ASP A 144 13.63 -4.89 7.60
N ASN A 145 13.02 -6.07 7.66
CA ASN A 145 12.93 -6.89 8.85
C ASN A 145 13.95 -8.02 8.74
N LYS A 146 14.70 -8.25 9.82
CA LYS A 146 15.59 -9.41 9.94
C LYS A 146 14.83 -10.72 10.13
N LEU A 147 13.52 -10.65 10.36
CA LEU A 147 12.65 -11.81 10.48
C LEU A 147 12.27 -12.31 9.08
N GLN A 148 12.69 -13.52 8.75
CA GLN A 148 12.47 -14.11 7.43
C GLN A 148 10.99 -14.41 7.16
N CYS A 149 10.30 -15.05 8.11
CA CYS A 149 8.88 -15.37 8.01
C CYS A 149 8.24 -15.65 9.38
N LEU A 150 6.90 -15.67 9.40
CA LEU A 150 6.07 -16.04 10.54
C LEU A 150 5.04 -17.09 10.12
N ASP A 151 4.64 -17.95 11.06
CA ASP A 151 3.56 -18.90 10.85
C ASP A 151 2.18 -18.23 11.02
N GLY A 152 1.16 -18.74 10.34
CA GLY A 152 -0.20 -18.21 10.48
C GLY A 152 -1.14 -18.60 9.36
N CYS A 153 -2.31 -17.97 9.34
CA CYS A 153 -3.29 -18.14 8.27
C CYS A 153 -3.02 -17.15 7.14
N TYR A 154 -2.86 -17.66 5.93
CA TYR A 154 -2.62 -16.85 4.74
C TYR A 154 -3.32 -17.43 3.52
N CYS A 155 -3.26 -16.74 2.39
CA CYS A 155 -3.85 -17.21 1.16
C CYS A 155 -3.18 -18.50 0.65
N PRO A 156 -3.96 -19.37 -0.02
CA PRO A 156 -3.42 -20.44 -0.84
C PRO A 156 -2.41 -19.95 -1.84
N ASP A 157 -1.62 -20.89 -2.35
CA ASP A 157 -0.65 -20.59 -3.40
C ASP A 157 -1.33 -19.94 -4.61
N ASP A 158 -0.63 -19.03 -5.28
CA ASP A 158 -1.09 -18.20 -6.40
C ASP A 158 -2.17 -17.15 -6.10
N LEU A 159 -2.55 -16.96 -4.83
CA LEU A 159 -3.48 -15.91 -4.40
C LEU A 159 -2.82 -14.87 -3.49
N ILE A 160 -3.30 -13.64 -3.62
CA ILE A 160 -2.86 -12.46 -2.88
C ILE A 160 -3.90 -12.13 -1.82
N TYR A 161 -3.44 -11.83 -0.61
CA TYR A 161 -4.31 -11.39 0.47
C TYR A 161 -4.66 -9.91 0.31
N GLU A 162 -5.93 -9.63 0.06
CA GLU A 162 -6.47 -8.28 -0.15
C GLU A 162 -7.73 -8.07 0.73
N GLU A 163 -7.65 -7.13 1.67
CA GLU A 163 -8.75 -6.71 2.57
C GLU A 163 -9.59 -7.85 3.21
N GLY A 164 -8.95 -8.97 3.59
CA GLY A 164 -9.64 -10.10 4.22
C GLY A 164 -10.09 -11.20 3.27
N SER A 165 -9.73 -11.09 1.99
CA SER A 165 -10.04 -12.07 0.94
C SER A 165 -8.80 -12.46 0.16
N CYS A 166 -8.85 -13.62 -0.51
CA CYS A 166 -7.79 -14.07 -1.39
C CYS A 166 -8.21 -13.85 -2.84
N VAL A 167 -7.46 -13.01 -3.55
CA VAL A 167 -7.73 -12.64 -4.93
C VAL A 167 -6.59 -13.07 -5.83
N LYS A 168 -6.86 -13.30 -7.12
CA LYS A 168 -5.79 -13.49 -8.10
C LYS A 168 -5.10 -12.16 -8.36
N ALA A 169 -3.82 -12.19 -8.71
CA ALA A 169 -3.10 -11.00 -9.14
C ALA A 169 -3.79 -10.26 -10.29
N SER A 170 -4.43 -10.98 -11.22
CA SER A 170 -5.21 -10.38 -12.33
C SER A 170 -6.45 -9.61 -11.87
N ASP A 171 -6.95 -9.94 -10.68
CA ASP A 171 -8.21 -9.43 -10.14
C ASP A 171 -7.96 -8.30 -9.12
N CYS A 172 -6.70 -7.92 -8.92
CA CYS A 172 -6.32 -6.80 -8.07
C CYS A 172 -7.03 -5.51 -8.54
N PRO A 173 -7.67 -4.78 -7.61
CA PRO A 173 -8.34 -3.53 -7.93
C PRO A 173 -7.34 -2.38 -8.11
N CYS A 174 -7.74 -1.34 -8.84
CA CYS A 174 -6.96 -0.13 -9.08
C CYS A 174 -7.52 1.04 -8.29
N GLU A 175 -6.68 1.97 -7.87
CA GLU A 175 -7.11 3.24 -7.26
C GLU A 175 -7.06 4.37 -8.29
N TYR A 176 -8.11 5.20 -8.35
CA TYR A 176 -8.14 6.41 -9.17
C TYR A 176 -8.85 7.54 -8.39
N HIS A 177 -8.12 8.64 -8.13
CA HIS A 177 -8.56 9.77 -7.29
C HIS A 177 -9.19 9.37 -5.94
N GLY A 178 -8.59 8.39 -5.24
CA GLY A 178 -9.06 7.92 -3.93
C GLY A 178 -10.26 6.96 -3.99
N MET A 179 -10.71 6.56 -5.18
CA MET A 179 -11.77 5.58 -5.37
C MET A 179 -11.18 4.26 -5.89
N VAL A 180 -11.70 3.13 -5.41
CA VAL A 180 -11.23 1.79 -5.76
C VAL A 180 -12.11 1.18 -6.87
N TYR A 181 -11.48 0.67 -7.93
CA TYR A 181 -12.10 0.15 -9.14
C TYR A 181 -11.72 -1.33 -9.33
N PRO A 182 -12.68 -2.25 -9.48
CA PRO A 182 -12.38 -3.64 -9.79
C PRO A 182 -11.69 -3.82 -11.14
N SER A 183 -10.93 -4.91 -11.27
CA SER A 183 -10.32 -5.31 -12.54
C SER A 183 -11.37 -5.43 -13.65
N GLY A 184 -11.05 -4.92 -14.83
CA GLY A 184 -11.92 -4.80 -15.99
C GLY A 184 -12.77 -3.52 -16.06
N GLN A 185 -12.86 -2.73 -14.99
CA GLN A 185 -13.57 -1.45 -15.04
C GLN A 185 -12.75 -0.43 -15.84
N THR A 186 -13.47 0.40 -16.61
CA THR A 186 -12.86 1.48 -17.42
C THR A 186 -13.28 2.84 -16.90
N VAL A 187 -12.31 3.74 -16.77
CA VAL A 187 -12.51 5.17 -16.51
C VAL A 187 -12.03 5.97 -17.71
N GLN A 188 -12.58 7.16 -17.88
CA GLN A 188 -12.13 8.09 -18.91
C GLN A 188 -11.24 9.14 -18.26
N GLU A 189 -10.02 9.28 -18.77
CA GLU A 189 -9.06 10.30 -18.39
C GLU A 189 -8.79 11.17 -19.62
N GLU A 190 -9.27 12.41 -19.59
CA GLU A 190 -9.33 13.29 -20.75
C GLU A 190 -10.04 12.63 -21.96
N CYS A 191 -9.30 12.33 -23.03
CA CYS A 191 -9.77 11.63 -24.22
C CYS A 191 -9.39 10.14 -24.25
N ASN A 192 -8.67 9.66 -23.24
CA ASN A 192 -8.20 8.28 -23.14
C ASN A 192 -9.13 7.42 -22.29
N ASN A 193 -9.23 6.15 -22.66
CA ASN A 193 -9.92 5.14 -21.88
C ASN A 193 -8.89 4.30 -21.14
N CYS A 194 -9.01 4.25 -19.82
CA CYS A 194 -8.12 3.52 -18.92
C CYS A 194 -8.87 2.35 -18.31
N THR A 195 -8.45 1.13 -18.60
CA THR A 195 -9.02 -0.10 -18.03
C THR A 195 -8.12 -0.62 -16.92
N CYS A 196 -8.71 -0.89 -15.75
CA CYS A 196 -7.98 -1.50 -14.64
C CYS A 196 -7.66 -2.96 -14.96
N VAL A 197 -6.38 -3.34 -14.90
CA VAL A 197 -5.92 -4.72 -15.11
C VAL A 197 -4.87 -5.06 -14.06
N GLY A 198 -5.22 -5.93 -13.11
CA GLY A 198 -4.29 -6.45 -12.11
C GLY A 198 -3.61 -5.37 -11.27
N GLY A 199 -4.39 -4.39 -10.78
CA GLY A 199 -3.89 -3.28 -9.96
C GLY A 199 -3.25 -2.14 -10.73
N VAL A 200 -3.17 -2.21 -12.06
CA VAL A 200 -2.56 -1.17 -12.92
C VAL A 200 -3.57 -0.64 -13.93
N TRP A 201 -3.56 0.68 -14.17
CA TRP A 201 -4.34 1.31 -15.24
C TRP A 201 -3.66 1.11 -16.59
N ASN A 202 -4.38 0.46 -17.51
CA ASN A 202 -3.97 0.32 -18.90
C ASN A 202 -4.78 1.29 -19.77
N CYS A 203 -4.14 2.38 -20.19
CA CYS A 203 -4.76 3.48 -20.91
C CYS A 203 -4.45 3.45 -22.41
N THR A 204 -5.39 3.93 -23.22
CA THR A 204 -5.08 4.30 -24.61
C THR A 204 -4.08 5.47 -24.66
N GLU A 205 -3.33 5.58 -25.75
CA GLU A 205 -2.32 6.64 -25.95
C GLU A 205 -2.74 7.63 -27.05
N TYR A 206 -3.95 8.18 -26.94
CA TYR A 206 -4.39 9.24 -27.84
C TYR A 206 -3.81 10.59 -27.39
N SER A 207 -3.39 11.39 -28.38
CA SER A 207 -3.05 12.79 -28.15
C SER A 207 -4.32 13.62 -27.96
N CYS A 208 -4.62 13.97 -26.71
CA CYS A 208 -5.80 14.75 -26.38
C CYS A 208 -5.64 16.22 -26.77
N PRO A 209 -6.72 16.91 -27.20
CA PRO A 209 -6.67 18.35 -27.43
C PRO A 209 -6.35 19.10 -26.13
N GLY A 210 -5.39 20.01 -26.18
CA GLY A 210 -5.17 20.95 -25.08
C GLY A 210 -6.17 22.10 -25.12
N GLU A 211 -6.60 22.57 -23.95
CA GLU A 211 -7.45 23.75 -23.81
C GLU A 211 -6.67 24.91 -23.18
N CYS A 212 -6.79 26.10 -23.76
CA CYS A 212 -6.36 27.34 -23.12
C CYS A 212 -7.59 28.20 -22.90
N SER A 213 -7.77 28.69 -21.67
CA SER A 213 -8.94 29.50 -21.31
C SER A 213 -8.54 30.77 -20.60
N VAL A 214 -9.37 31.81 -20.79
CA VAL A 214 -9.25 33.09 -20.08
C VAL A 214 -10.60 33.41 -19.47
N THR A 215 -10.64 33.57 -18.15
CA THR A 215 -11.89 33.76 -17.40
C THR A 215 -11.78 34.94 -16.43
N GLY A 216 -12.92 35.55 -16.09
CA GLY A 216 -13.01 36.64 -15.11
C GLY A 216 -12.08 37.83 -15.41
N ASP A 217 -11.43 38.36 -14.38
CA ASP A 217 -10.48 39.49 -14.42
C ASP A 217 -9.10 39.07 -14.96
N MET A 218 -9.08 38.39 -16.11
CA MET A 218 -7.86 37.91 -16.77
C MET A 218 -7.11 36.79 -16.04
N TYR A 219 -7.85 35.75 -15.61
CA TYR A 219 -7.29 34.49 -15.17
C TYR A 219 -7.01 33.59 -16.38
N PHE A 220 -5.73 33.35 -16.65
CA PHE A 220 -5.27 32.53 -17.75
C PHE A 220 -5.01 31.11 -17.27
N HIS A 221 -5.57 30.14 -18.00
CA HIS A 221 -5.22 28.74 -17.94
C HIS A 221 -4.52 28.38 -19.25
N SER A 222 -3.25 28.02 -19.16
CA SER A 222 -2.44 27.62 -20.33
C SER A 222 -2.75 26.19 -20.77
N PHE A 223 -2.26 25.79 -21.95
CA PHE A 223 -2.43 24.44 -22.51
C PHE A 223 -1.76 23.33 -21.69
N ASP A 224 -0.85 23.68 -20.77
CA ASP A 224 -0.15 22.78 -19.85
C ASP A 224 -0.60 22.98 -18.38
N ASP A 225 -1.86 23.37 -18.19
CA ASP A 225 -2.55 23.51 -16.90
C ASP A 225 -1.92 24.49 -15.90
N ARG A 226 -1.10 25.43 -16.38
CA ARG A 226 -0.58 26.50 -15.52
C ARG A 226 -1.53 27.68 -15.46
N MET A 227 -1.72 28.18 -14.24
CA MET A 227 -2.58 29.31 -13.93
C MET A 227 -1.78 30.59 -13.69
N PHE A 228 -2.22 31.69 -14.31
CA PHE A 228 -1.61 33.02 -14.14
C PHE A 228 -2.67 34.12 -14.13
N THR A 229 -2.38 35.24 -13.47
CA THR A 229 -3.22 36.44 -13.52
C THR A 229 -2.40 37.59 -14.05
N PHE A 230 -2.92 38.31 -15.04
CA PHE A 230 -2.19 39.41 -15.66
C PHE A 230 -3.11 40.60 -15.94
N PRO A 231 -3.33 41.51 -14.97
CA PRO A 231 -4.25 42.63 -15.14
C PRO A 231 -3.57 43.77 -15.90
N ALA A 232 -3.72 43.81 -17.22
CA ALA A 232 -3.18 44.90 -18.03
C ALA A 232 -4.03 45.19 -19.26
N SER A 233 -4.29 46.47 -19.51
CA SER A 233 -5.12 46.96 -20.61
C SER A 233 -4.30 47.15 -21.89
N CYS A 234 -4.12 46.06 -22.65
CA CYS A 234 -3.48 46.07 -23.96
C CYS A 234 -4.11 45.02 -24.89
N GLN A 235 -3.63 44.99 -26.13
CA GLN A 235 -3.85 43.87 -27.03
C GLN A 235 -2.79 42.79 -26.77
N TYR A 236 -3.20 41.53 -26.65
CA TYR A 236 -2.28 40.41 -26.43
C TYR A 236 -2.51 39.31 -27.44
N VAL A 237 -1.43 38.65 -27.85
CA VAL A 237 -1.48 37.39 -28.57
C VAL A 237 -1.72 36.28 -27.55
N LEU A 238 -2.89 35.63 -27.64
CA LEU A 238 -3.24 34.50 -26.76
C LEU A 238 -2.64 33.20 -27.30
N ALA A 239 -2.76 32.97 -28.61
CA ALA A 239 -2.17 31.82 -29.28
C ALA A 239 -1.81 32.19 -30.73
N LYS A 240 -0.64 31.76 -31.19
CA LYS A 240 -0.20 31.97 -32.57
C LYS A 240 0.57 30.75 -33.06
N SER A 241 0.34 30.35 -34.31
CA SER A 241 1.19 29.33 -34.92
C SER A 241 2.62 29.84 -35.07
N ARG A 242 3.58 29.10 -34.53
CA ARG A 242 5.00 29.50 -34.53
C ARG A 242 5.64 29.50 -35.91
N ASN A 243 5.36 28.47 -36.71
CA ASN A 243 6.10 28.21 -37.95
C ASN A 243 5.24 28.32 -39.21
N SER A 244 3.94 28.04 -39.12
CA SER A 244 3.09 27.93 -40.31
C SER A 244 2.27 29.18 -40.62
N GLY A 245 2.24 30.18 -39.72
CA GLY A 245 1.39 31.37 -39.87
C GLY A 245 -0.11 31.05 -39.95
N LYS A 246 -0.52 29.81 -39.66
CA LYS A 246 -1.87 29.31 -39.91
C LYS A 246 -2.96 30.09 -39.17
N PHE A 247 -2.66 30.55 -37.96
CA PHE A 247 -3.60 31.35 -37.19
C PHE A 247 -2.87 32.24 -36.17
N THR A 248 -3.53 33.33 -35.82
CA THR A 248 -3.22 34.18 -34.67
C THR A 248 -4.52 34.55 -33.96
N VAL A 249 -4.61 34.24 -32.68
CA VAL A 249 -5.71 34.66 -31.78
C VAL A 249 -5.20 35.78 -30.89
N THR A 250 -5.89 36.91 -30.92
CA THR A 250 -5.60 38.05 -30.03
C THR A 250 -6.81 38.40 -29.18
N ILE A 251 -6.53 38.86 -27.96
CA ILE A 251 -7.54 39.44 -27.07
C ILE A 251 -7.25 40.92 -26.87
N GLN A 252 -8.30 41.75 -26.91
CA GLN A 252 -8.21 43.17 -26.60
C GLN A 252 -8.78 43.40 -25.21
N ASN A 253 -7.96 43.89 -24.27
CA ASN A 253 -8.40 44.22 -22.93
C ASN A 253 -8.47 45.73 -22.72
N ALA A 254 -9.49 46.19 -22.01
CA ALA A 254 -9.64 47.60 -21.63
C ALA A 254 -10.08 47.73 -20.17
N PRO A 255 -9.83 48.89 -19.54
CA PRO A 255 -10.31 49.15 -18.19
C PRO A 255 -11.84 49.07 -18.13
N CYS A 256 -12.36 48.41 -17.10
CA CYS A 256 -13.79 48.22 -16.89
C CYS A 256 -14.14 48.35 -15.40
N GLY A 257 -15.44 48.42 -15.11
CA GLY A 257 -15.95 48.64 -13.76
C GLY A 257 -16.13 50.13 -13.42
N PRO A 258 -16.79 50.44 -12.29
CA PRO A 258 -17.15 51.81 -11.92
C PRO A 258 -15.92 52.69 -11.63
N ASN A 259 -14.82 52.11 -11.16
CA ASN A 259 -13.59 52.84 -10.84
C ASN A 259 -12.47 52.61 -11.88
N LEU A 260 -12.75 51.91 -12.99
CA LEU A 260 -11.75 51.54 -14.01
C LEU A 260 -10.55 50.75 -13.44
N ASP A 261 -10.79 49.99 -12.38
CA ASP A 261 -9.84 49.20 -11.62
C ASP A 261 -9.73 47.74 -12.11
N GLY A 262 -10.71 47.28 -12.89
CA GLY A 262 -10.69 45.97 -13.56
C GLY A 262 -10.18 46.04 -15.00
N ALA A 263 -9.80 44.89 -15.55
CA ALA A 263 -9.47 44.75 -16.97
C ALA A 263 -10.36 43.68 -17.60
N CYS A 264 -11.21 44.08 -18.53
CA CYS A 264 -12.18 43.19 -19.19
C CYS A 264 -11.82 42.99 -20.66
N ILE A 265 -12.07 41.77 -21.15
CA ILE A 265 -11.98 41.43 -22.56
C ILE A 265 -13.06 42.20 -23.33
N GLN A 266 -12.64 43.07 -24.24
CA GLN A 266 -13.51 43.86 -25.10
C GLN A 266 -13.81 43.17 -26.42
N SER A 267 -12.83 42.46 -26.97
CA SER A 267 -12.98 41.68 -28.19
C SER A 267 -11.94 40.56 -28.28
N VAL A 268 -12.29 39.54 -29.05
CA VAL A 268 -11.41 38.44 -29.44
C VAL A 268 -11.32 38.45 -30.96
N SER A 269 -10.11 38.40 -31.49
CA SER A 269 -9.86 38.42 -32.94
C SER A 269 -9.06 37.20 -33.36
N LEU A 270 -9.48 36.58 -34.45
CA LEU A 270 -8.81 35.46 -35.12
C LEU A 270 -8.38 35.91 -36.51
N VAL A 271 -7.08 35.79 -36.81
CA VAL A 271 -6.53 35.99 -38.16
C VAL A 271 -6.07 34.64 -38.69
N ILE A 272 -6.52 34.25 -39.87
CA ILE A 272 -6.18 32.97 -40.51
C ILE A 272 -5.11 33.21 -41.60
N ASP A 273 -4.12 32.31 -41.68
CA ASP A 273 -3.05 32.35 -42.68
C ASP A 273 -2.31 33.70 -42.78
N GLU A 274 -2.26 34.46 -41.66
CA GLU A 274 -1.73 35.82 -41.57
C GLU A 274 -2.33 36.83 -42.58
N ASP A 275 -3.51 36.54 -43.15
CA ASP A 275 -4.21 37.44 -44.06
C ASP A 275 -5.19 38.34 -43.28
N PRO A 276 -4.97 39.67 -43.19
CA PRO A 276 -5.87 40.59 -42.49
C PRO A 276 -7.29 40.59 -43.03
N ARG A 277 -7.51 40.16 -44.29
CA ARG A 277 -8.84 40.06 -44.89
C ARG A 277 -9.67 38.92 -44.30
N THR A 278 -9.01 37.95 -43.69
CA THR A 278 -9.65 36.82 -43.00
C THR A 278 -9.82 37.07 -41.50
N GLU A 279 -9.51 38.30 -41.03
CA GLU A 279 -9.69 38.64 -39.63
C GLU A 279 -11.17 38.57 -39.25
N ILE A 280 -11.47 37.77 -38.23
CA ILE A 280 -12.79 37.64 -37.62
C ILE A 280 -12.69 38.16 -36.19
N THR A 281 -13.49 39.16 -35.85
CA THR A 281 -13.51 39.77 -34.51
C THR A 281 -14.88 39.61 -33.87
N LEU A 282 -14.91 39.03 -32.67
CA LEU A 282 -16.07 38.95 -31.79
C LEU A 282 -15.95 40.01 -30.69
N THR A 283 -16.94 40.89 -30.57
CA THR A 283 -16.98 41.91 -29.51
C THR A 283 -17.71 41.40 -28.26
N HIS A 284 -17.45 42.03 -27.13
CA HIS A 284 -18.17 41.76 -25.86
C HIS A 284 -19.69 42.00 -25.95
N LEU A 285 -20.17 42.71 -26.98
CA LEU A 285 -21.60 42.92 -27.25
C LEU A 285 -22.22 41.81 -28.10
N GLY A 286 -21.45 40.78 -28.47
CA GLY A 286 -21.90 39.68 -29.31
C GLY A 286 -21.96 40.01 -30.81
N GLU A 287 -21.29 41.09 -31.24
CA GLU A 287 -21.21 41.45 -32.65
C GLU A 287 -20.00 40.80 -33.31
N VAL A 288 -20.17 40.31 -34.53
CA VAL A 288 -19.10 39.67 -35.31
C VAL A 288 -18.77 40.53 -36.51
N PHE A 289 -17.48 40.82 -36.67
CA PHE A 289 -16.92 41.60 -37.77
C PHE A 289 -15.93 40.76 -38.59
N MET A 290 -15.98 40.88 -39.91
CA MET A 290 -14.99 40.34 -40.85
C MET A 290 -14.13 41.44 -41.45
N ALA A 291 -12.86 41.13 -41.70
CA ALA A 291 -11.83 42.06 -42.18
C ALA A 291 -11.78 43.37 -41.37
N GLY A 292 -12.08 43.28 -40.08
CA GLY A 292 -12.09 44.40 -39.13
C GLY A 292 -13.18 45.46 -39.33
N GLN A 293 -14.05 45.36 -40.35
CA GLN A 293 -14.99 46.44 -40.71
C GLN A 293 -16.41 45.97 -41.02
N TYR A 294 -16.59 44.77 -41.56
CA TYR A 294 -17.89 44.33 -42.06
C TYR A 294 -18.62 43.54 -40.99
N ARG A 295 -19.68 44.12 -40.40
CA ARG A 295 -20.57 43.42 -39.48
C ARG A 295 -21.34 42.32 -40.22
N ILE A 296 -21.36 41.13 -39.65
CA ILE A 296 -21.95 39.93 -40.27
C ILE A 296 -23.20 39.51 -39.50
N SER A 297 -24.19 38.95 -40.20
CA SER A 297 -25.32 38.24 -39.58
C SER A 297 -25.02 36.76 -39.49
N LEU A 298 -25.26 36.17 -38.31
CA LEU A 298 -25.07 34.74 -38.06
C LEU A 298 -26.36 33.95 -38.38
N PRO A 299 -26.27 32.68 -38.84
CA PRO A 299 -25.05 31.94 -39.14
C PRO A 299 -24.37 32.41 -40.43
N TYR A 300 -23.04 32.39 -40.45
CA TYR A 300 -22.22 32.74 -41.61
C TYR A 300 -21.46 31.52 -42.11
N SER A 301 -21.48 31.29 -43.42
CA SER A 301 -20.65 30.31 -44.13
C SER A 301 -20.25 30.92 -45.46
N ASP A 302 -18.98 30.80 -45.84
CA ASP A 302 -18.50 31.12 -47.20
C ASP A 302 -19.10 30.18 -48.27
#